data_AF-A0A392T8Z1-F1
#
_entry.id   AF-A0A392T8Z1-F1
#
_cell.length_a   1.000
_cell.length_b   1.000
_cell.length_c   1.000
_cell.angle_alpha   90.00
_cell.angle_beta   90.00
_cell.angle_gamma   90.00
#
_symmetry.space_group_name_H-M   'P 1'
#
loop_
_entity.id
_entity.type
_entity.pdbx_description
1 polymer ?
#
loop_
_entity_poly.entity_id
_entity_poly.type
_entity_poly.pdbx_seq_one_letter_code
_entity_poly.pdbx_strand_id
1 'polypeptide(L)'
;MAEGLLKCWGRDNSKEELGNEFFDHLVSISFFQRSVTMPSWAGKYYFIMHDLVNDLAKSVSGESCLQIKGDNVKDIPERTRHIW
;
A
#
# COMPACT_ATOMS: atom_id res chain seq x y z
N MET A 1 -0.02 -7.52 -8.61
CA MET A 1 -1.00 -6.73 -9.40
C MET A 1 -1.21 -5.41 -8.68
N ALA A 2 -1.39 -4.33 -9.44
CA ALA A 2 -1.53 -2.97 -8.90
C ALA A 2 -2.97 -2.43 -9.06
N GLU A 3 -3.96 -3.32 -9.14
CA GLU A 3 -5.40 -3.02 -9.11
C GLU A 3 -5.84 -1.85 -10.02
N GLY A 4 -5.18 -1.67 -11.17
CA GLY A 4 -5.43 -0.56 -12.10
C GLY A 4 -4.96 0.83 -11.65
N LEU A 5 -4.34 0.96 -10.47
CA LEU A 5 -3.77 2.23 -9.97
C LEU A 5 -2.54 2.66 -10.76
N LEU A 6 -1.73 1.70 -11.22
CA LEU A 6 -0.57 1.96 -12.06
C LEU A 6 -0.95 1.85 -13.54
N LYS A 7 -1.23 3.00 -14.15
CA LYS A 7 -1.45 3.10 -15.60
C LYS A 7 -0.13 3.43 -16.30
N CYS A 8 0.48 2.43 -16.93
CA CYS A 8 1.67 2.65 -17.74
C CYS A 8 1.26 3.31 -19.06
N TRP A 9 1.31 4.64 -19.12
CA TRP A 9 0.98 5.41 -20.33
C TRP A 9 2.18 5.45 -21.26
N GLY A 10 2.28 4.51 -22.18
CA GLY A 10 3.27 4.54 -23.27
C GLY A 10 4.75 4.50 -22.84
N ARG A 11 5.02 4.11 -21.58
CA ARG A 11 6.38 3.84 -21.10
C ARG A 11 6.73 2.39 -21.39
N ASP A 12 7.98 2.14 -21.79
CA ASP A 12 8.52 0.79 -21.99
C ASP A 12 8.78 0.05 -20.66
N ASN A 13 8.61 0.75 -19.54
CA ASN A 13 8.84 0.19 -18.22
C ASN A 13 7.74 -0.81 -17.85
N SER A 14 8.15 -1.88 -17.17
CA SER A 14 7.23 -2.83 -16.57
C SER A 14 6.33 -2.16 -15.53
N LYS A 15 5.15 -2.74 -15.26
CA LYS A 15 4.27 -2.25 -14.19
C LYS A 15 4.97 -2.34 -12.83
N GLU A 16 5.85 -3.33 -12.65
CA GLU A 16 6.68 -3.44 -11.45
C GLU A 16 7.66 -2.28 -11.29
N GLU A 17 8.40 -1.90 -12.34
CA GLU A 17 9.34 -0.77 -12.27
C GLU A 17 8.63 0.55 -11.98
N LEU A 18 7.49 0.80 -12.64
CA LEU A 18 6.69 1.99 -12.37
C LEU A 18 6.19 1.98 -10.91
N GLY A 19 5.76 0.82 -10.41
CA GLY A 19 5.35 0.66 -9.02
C GLY A 19 6.48 0.93 -8.03
N ASN A 20 7.69 0.47 -8.34
CA ASN A 20 8.88 0.72 -7.54
C ASN A 20 9.22 2.22 -7.51
N GLU A 21 9.16 2.92 -8.65
CA GLU A 21 9.39 4.38 -8.68
C GLU A 21 8.41 5.15 -7.79
N PHE A 22 7.11 4.81 -7.84
CA PHE A 22 6.11 5.43 -6.96
C PHE A 22 6.35 5.07 -5.49
N PHE A 23 6.71 3.83 -5.22
CA PHE A 23 7.00 3.38 -3.86
C PHE A 23 8.23 4.08 -3.29
N ASP A 24 9.31 4.21 -4.07
CA ASP A 24 10.52 4.94 -3.70
C ASP A 24 10.22 6.42 -3.42
N HIS A 25 9.31 7.03 -4.20
CA HIS A 25 8.83 8.37 -3.90
C HIS A 25 8.10 8.45 -2.55
N LEU A 26 7.24 7.48 -2.22
CA LEU A 26 6.57 7.41 -0.90
C LEU A 26 7.57 7.23 0.24
N VAL A 27 8.64 6.47 0.02
CA VAL A 27 9.75 6.36 0.98
C VAL A 27 10.51 7.68 1.12
N SER A 28 10.76 8.38 0.01
CA SER A 28 11.48 9.67 0.00
C SER A 28 10.75 10.76 0.77
N ILE A 29 9.41 10.73 0.81
CA ILE A 29 8.61 11.68 1.60
C ILE A 29 8.33 11.18 3.02
N SER A 30 9.03 10.13 3.48
CA SER A 30 8.87 9.50 4.79
C SER A 30 7.47 8.94 5.07
N PHE A 31 6.70 8.64 4.02
CA PHE A 31 5.40 7.98 4.17
C PHE A 31 5.59 6.52 4.61
N PHE A 32 6.63 5.88 4.08
CA PHE A 32 7.14 4.60 4.52
C PHE A 32 8.60 4.73 4.97
N GLN A 33 8.94 4.07 6.06
CA GLN A 33 10.30 4.02 6.56
C GLN A 33 10.87 2.62 6.41
N ARG A 34 12.12 2.51 5.93
CA ARG A 34 12.82 1.23 5.85
C ARG A 34 13.18 0.73 7.25
N SER A 35 12.78 -0.49 7.58
CA SER A 35 13.12 -1.13 8.85
C SER A 35 14.57 -1.60 8.83
N VAL A 36 15.31 -1.24 9.87
CA VAL A 36 16.72 -1.62 10.11
C VAL A 36 16.85 -2.89 10.95
N THR A 37 15.75 -3.36 11.55
CA THR A 37 15.77 -4.40 12.58
C THR A 37 15.68 -5.82 12.02
N MET A 38 15.22 -5.97 10.78
CA MET A 38 15.03 -7.30 10.18
C MET A 38 16.28 -7.77 9.44
N PRO A 39 16.66 -9.05 9.59
CA PRO A 39 18.00 -9.46 9.23
C PRO A 39 18.13 -9.60 7.71
N SER A 40 19.12 -8.90 7.14
CA SER A 40 19.32 -8.68 5.70
C SER A 40 19.68 -9.94 4.90
N TRP A 41 20.03 -11.04 5.56
CA TRP A 41 20.41 -12.32 4.93
C TRP A 41 19.25 -13.00 4.19
N ALA A 42 18.00 -12.62 4.46
CA ALA A 42 16.84 -13.15 3.75
C ALA A 42 16.60 -12.49 2.38
N GLY A 43 17.40 -11.50 1.97
CA GLY A 43 17.21 -10.75 0.72
C GLY A 43 15.90 -9.94 0.68
N LYS A 44 15.26 -9.74 1.83
CA LYS A 44 13.97 -9.05 1.95
C LYS A 44 14.14 -7.71 2.66
N TYR A 45 13.62 -6.67 2.02
CA TYR A 45 13.50 -5.35 2.63
C TYR A 45 12.14 -5.23 3.30
N TYR A 46 12.14 -4.74 4.54
CA TYR A 46 10.91 -4.46 5.29
C TYR A 46 10.72 -2.96 5.38
N PHE A 47 9.48 -2.52 5.20
CA PHE A 47 9.06 -1.14 5.32
C PHE A 47 7.94 -1.03 6.34
N ILE A 48 7.98 0.02 7.15
CA ILE A 48 6.98 0.33 8.17
C ILE A 48 6.22 1.61 7.77
N MET A 49 4.93 1.65 8.11
CA MET A 49 4.11 2.86 8.00
C MET A 49 4.00 3.47 9.40
N HIS A 50 4.06 4.79 9.51
CA HIS A 50 3.88 5.48 10.79
C HIS A 50 2.44 5.39 11.27
N ASP A 51 2.24 5.33 12.60
CA ASP A 51 0.90 5.30 13.19
C ASP A 51 0.06 6.50 12.78
N LEU A 52 0.66 7.70 12.68
CA LEU A 52 -0.03 8.90 12.21
C LEU A 52 -0.53 8.76 10.76
N VAL A 53 0.27 8.17 9.88
CA VAL A 53 -0.10 7.94 8.47
C VAL A 53 -1.20 6.89 8.39
N ASN A 54 -1.09 5.84 9.22
CA ASN A 54 -2.10 4.80 9.34
C ASN A 54 -3.43 5.35 9.86
N ASP A 55 -3.40 6.20 10.88
CA ASP A 55 -4.60 6.82 11.45
C ASP A 55 -5.23 7.83 10.50
N LEU A 56 -4.41 8.58 9.76
CA LEU A 56 -4.89 9.43 8.67
C LEU A 56 -5.58 8.60 7.59
N ALA A 57 -4.98 7.48 7.16
CA ALA A 57 -5.58 6.60 6.16
C ALA A 57 -6.92 6.04 6.63
N LYS A 58 -7.04 5.62 7.89
CA LYS A 58 -8.33 5.19 8.48
C LYS A 58 -9.36 6.31 8.46
N SER A 59 -8.98 7.50 8.92
CA SER A 59 -9.86 8.68 8.98
C SER A 59 -10.38 9.09 7.60
N VAL A 60 -9.51 9.15 6.59
CA VAL A 60 -9.87 9.52 5.22
C VAL A 60 -10.65 8.41 4.52
N SER A 61 -10.39 7.14 4.84
CA SER A 61 -11.06 6.02 4.18
C SER A 61 -12.56 5.96 4.45
N GLY A 62 -13.01 6.46 5.61
CA GLY A 62 -14.41 6.49 6.00
C GLY A 62 -15.10 5.14 5.79
N GLU A 63 -16.18 5.12 5.00
CA GLU A 63 -16.92 3.91 4.58
C GLU A 63 -16.44 3.33 3.24
N SER A 64 -15.47 3.96 2.59
CA SER A 64 -15.09 3.64 1.20
C SER A 64 -14.01 2.55 1.07
N CYS A 65 -13.29 2.27 2.16
CA CYS A 65 -12.36 1.14 2.24
C CYS A 65 -12.72 0.23 3.41
N LEU A 66 -12.57 -1.07 3.18
CA LEU A 66 -12.72 -2.07 4.23
C LEU A 66 -11.38 -2.46 4.81
N GLN A 67 -11.27 -2.39 6.14
CA GLN A 67 -10.21 -3.06 6.87
C GLN A 67 -10.65 -4.48 7.23
N ILE A 68 -10.08 -5.48 6.55
CA ILE A 68 -10.30 -6.89 6.89
C ILE A 68 -9.41 -7.23 8.08
N LYS A 69 -10.03 -7.50 9.25
CA LYS A 69 -9.34 -8.00 10.46
C LYS A 69 -9.92 -9.38 10.83
N GLY A 70 -9.11 -10.43 10.65
CA GLY A 70 -9.48 -11.81 10.98
C GLY A 70 -10.46 -12.47 10.00
N ASP A 71 -10.87 -13.70 10.29
CA ASP A 71 -11.63 -14.57 9.37
C ASP A 71 -13.14 -14.25 9.25
N ASN A 72 -13.64 -13.17 9.86
CA ASN A 72 -15.08 -12.89 9.93
C ASN A 72 -15.47 -11.53 9.35
N VAL A 73 -15.35 -11.38 8.02
CA VAL A 73 -15.96 -10.24 7.31
C VAL A 73 -17.39 -10.63 6.94
N LYS A 74 -18.38 -10.24 7.74
CA LYS A 74 -19.80 -10.55 7.50
C LYS A 74 -20.64 -9.38 6.98
N ASP A 75 -20.15 -8.15 7.08
CA ASP A 75 -20.85 -6.96 6.61
C ASP A 75 -19.89 -6.07 5.78
N ILE A 76 -19.89 -6.28 4.47
CA ILE A 76 -19.20 -5.41 3.51
C ILE A 76 -20.19 -4.29 3.13
N PRO A 77 -19.95 -3.03 3.52
CA PRO A 77 -20.79 -1.92 3.11
C PRO A 77 -20.83 -1.80 1.59
N GLU A 78 -22.01 -1.54 1.03
CA GLU A 78 -22.25 -1.48 -0.42
C GLU A 78 -21.40 -0.41 -1.14
N ARG A 79 -20.91 0.59 -0.39
CA ARG A 79 -20.04 1.68 -0.90
C ARG A 79 -18.55 1.34 -0.86
N THR A 80 -18.18 0.15 -0.42
CA THR A 80 -16.78 -0.28 -0.39
C THR A 80 -16.27 -0.42 -1.81
N ARG A 81 -15.12 0.21 -2.10
CA ARG A 81 -14.40 -0.08 -3.35
C ARG A 81 -13.77 -1.47 -3.28
N HIS A 82 -14.31 -2.39 -4.07
CA HIS A 82 -13.68 -3.68 -4.31
C HIS A 82 -12.44 -3.46 -5.19
N ILE A 83 -11.28 -3.76 -4.63
CA ILE A 83 -9.98 -3.82 -5.32
C ILE A 83 -9.86 -5.27 -5.84
N TRP A 84 -9.79 -5.42 -7.17
CA TRP A 84 -9.75 -6.69 -7.92
C TRP A 84 -8.45 -6.88 -8.70
#